data_AF-A0A9P7J6W7-F1
#
_entry.id   AF-A0A9P7J6W7-F1
#
_cell.length_a   1.000
_cell.length_b   1.000
_cell.length_c   1.000
_cell.angle_alpha   90.00
_cell.angle_beta   90.00
_cell.angle_gamma   90.00
#
_symmetry.space_group_name_H-M   'P 1'
#
loop_
_entity.id
_entity.type
_entity.pdbx_description
1 polymer ?
#
loop_
_entity_poly.entity_id
_entity_poly.type
_entity_poly.pdbx_seq_one_letter_code
_entity_poly.pdbx_strand_id
1 'polypeptide(L)'
;MLRVVRRLFRPTITRSSLEERHIIKLEIIGGKNLQVPSQRIPAGVYISINIDSKRQWRSSVQALSSEESVVWGDTVTLSSKASRAFSVEIRASYEADRMLGSGEVLGKLQMWWDELLDHGDEPFVLSFPPVRGVHPSLILKVAVVHACDNHNGALSDCLVDCEIARDTDAGHARYAKYVTRKTVAHLNYAVEHFQLVLDQCPVSHPDHAMALTNLAWARLQGYIDNHLQDIAATISLFRDALALRPQRHPDYPISLYNLTSALTWRHRKKGTAADICEAAQLYHELLPLCPEGTYLRSIAAGPNDVDYVISECNDLPIDASDEGIHLRRVVLELGPLGHPLRCSAFNNLAQAVKARFNQRGSIDDLDTSIQLGREVVSLCPEGHAGRASYLNDLVSSLESRFGHQGKPNDLDDIISLHEKLLHLCPVGHTSRGVSLDNLGNALITRFYKRGDIDDITRAVSLRREALTLHPPGHPSHGTTLKNLTTALKIRYANLPVGEDLDEVMNRYRESLLLRQHDCTLYNIR
;
A
#
# COMPACT_ATOMS: atom_id res chain seq x y z
N MET A 1 46.29 55.95 -16.25
CA MET A 1 47.02 55.74 -17.52
C MET A 1 48.25 54.89 -17.24
N LEU A 2 48.56 54.00 -18.19
CA LEU A 2 49.46 52.84 -18.16
C LEU A 2 50.88 52.96 -17.54
N ARG A 3 51.31 51.78 -17.05
CA ARG A 3 52.63 51.09 -17.17
C ARG A 3 53.88 51.71 -16.52
N VAL A 4 54.47 50.95 -15.58
CA VAL A 4 55.90 50.56 -15.61
C VAL A 4 56.11 49.16 -14.98
N VAL A 5 56.56 48.23 -15.82
CA VAL A 5 57.57 47.17 -15.66
C VAL A 5 58.05 46.78 -14.24
N ARG A 6 57.90 45.49 -13.88
CA ARG A 6 58.92 44.76 -13.09
C ARG A 6 59.22 43.39 -13.74
N ARG A 7 60.46 43.28 -14.22
CA ARG A 7 61.13 42.06 -14.67
C ARG A 7 61.47 41.16 -13.47
N LEU A 8 61.33 39.86 -13.70
CA LEU A 8 62.24 38.77 -13.32
C LEU A 8 62.80 38.77 -11.89
N PHE A 9 62.17 37.99 -11.02
CA PHE A 9 62.88 37.15 -10.05
C PHE A 9 62.25 35.76 -10.09
N ARG A 10 62.95 34.80 -10.74
CA ARG A 10 62.77 33.38 -10.45
C ARG A 10 63.44 33.12 -9.11
N PRO A 11 62.76 32.59 -8.09
CA PRO A 11 63.47 31.86 -7.05
C PRO A 11 63.94 30.56 -7.67
N THR A 12 65.25 30.37 -7.76
CA THR A 12 65.85 29.07 -8.06
C THR A 12 65.56 28.17 -6.87
N ILE A 13 64.40 27.50 -6.87
CA ILE A 13 64.11 26.43 -5.91
C ILE A 13 64.99 25.25 -6.35
N THR A 14 66.08 25.05 -5.61
CA THR A 14 66.83 23.80 -5.59
C THR A 14 65.87 22.66 -5.30
N ARG A 15 65.74 21.73 -6.26
CA ARG A 15 65.12 20.41 -6.07
C ARG A 15 65.82 19.71 -4.90
N SER A 16 65.25 19.81 -3.70
CA SER A 16 65.47 18.83 -2.64
C SER A 16 64.22 17.97 -2.55
N SER A 17 64.39 16.69 -2.85
CA SER A 17 63.40 15.61 -2.82
C SER A 17 62.89 15.33 -1.41
N LEU A 18 62.00 16.17 -0.91
CA LEU A 18 61.08 15.83 0.16
C LEU A 18 59.74 15.53 -0.52
N GLU A 19 59.32 14.27 -0.50
CA GLU A 19 57.98 13.85 -0.91
C GLU A 19 56.95 14.56 -0.03
N GLU A 20 56.50 15.74 -0.45
CA GLU A 20 55.48 16.52 0.24
C GLU A 20 54.19 15.69 0.28
N ARG A 21 53.85 15.23 1.49
CA ARG A 21 52.57 14.60 1.81
C ARG A 21 51.48 15.67 1.70
N HIS A 22 50.92 15.83 0.51
CA HIS A 22 49.75 16.66 0.33
C HIS A 22 48.55 15.89 0.87
N ILE A 23 48.13 16.24 2.09
CA ILE A 23 46.85 15.84 2.67
C ILE A 23 45.86 16.91 2.24
N ILE A 24 44.92 16.53 1.39
CA ILE A 24 43.92 17.44 0.83
C ILE A 24 42.59 17.14 1.47
N LYS A 25 42.11 18.06 2.30
CA LYS A 25 40.74 18.06 2.78
C LYS A 25 39.85 18.69 1.72
N LEU A 26 38.92 17.93 1.15
CA LEU A 26 37.87 18.48 0.28
C LEU A 26 36.62 18.69 1.13
N GLU A 27 36.14 19.92 1.22
CA GLU A 27 34.83 20.29 1.77
C GLU A 27 33.90 20.58 0.60
N ILE A 28 32.87 19.77 0.38
CA ILE A 28 31.96 19.90 -0.77
C ILE A 28 30.54 19.37 -0.36
N ILE A 29 29.37 19.60 -0.99
CA ILE A 29 28.92 19.80 -2.39
C ILE A 29 27.47 20.33 -2.37
N GLY A 30 27.04 21.11 -3.38
CA GLY A 30 25.65 21.49 -3.67
C GLY A 30 25.29 21.28 -5.15
N GLY A 31 24.33 20.42 -5.55
CA GLY A 31 23.99 20.15 -6.97
C GLY A 31 22.60 20.65 -7.38
N LYS A 32 22.45 21.28 -8.56
CA LYS A 32 21.14 21.73 -9.12
C LYS A 32 20.81 20.98 -10.43
N ASN A 33 19.52 20.85 -10.75
CA ASN A 33 19.01 20.27 -12.01
C ASN A 33 19.47 18.82 -12.28
N LEU A 34 19.41 17.96 -11.26
CA LEU A 34 19.73 16.53 -11.35
C LEU A 34 18.62 15.78 -12.10
N GLN A 35 18.55 15.93 -13.42
CA GLN A 35 17.69 15.10 -14.28
C GLN A 35 18.43 13.83 -14.67
N VAL A 36 17.81 12.66 -14.49
CA VAL A 36 18.40 11.37 -14.82
C VAL A 36 17.88 10.91 -16.19
N PRO A 37 18.72 10.36 -17.08
CA PRO A 37 18.30 9.96 -18.43
C PRO A 37 17.34 8.77 -18.47
N SER A 38 17.30 7.97 -17.41
CA SER A 38 16.55 6.73 -17.36
C SER A 38 15.08 7.00 -17.05
N GLN A 39 14.16 6.15 -17.54
CA GLN A 39 12.73 6.17 -17.16
C GLN A 39 12.51 5.80 -15.66
N ARG A 40 13.56 5.76 -14.85
CA ARG A 40 13.53 5.43 -13.43
C ARG A 40 13.80 6.69 -12.62
N ILE A 41 13.01 6.89 -11.58
CA ILE A 41 13.21 7.99 -10.64
C ILE A 41 14.34 7.57 -9.67
N PRO A 42 15.47 8.29 -9.60
CA PRO A 42 16.51 8.05 -8.61
C PRO A 42 15.99 8.28 -7.18
N ALA A 43 16.38 7.42 -6.24
CA ALA A 43 16.07 7.59 -4.82
C ALA A 43 17.02 8.58 -4.13
N GLY A 44 18.20 8.83 -4.70
CA GLY A 44 19.12 9.86 -4.23
C GLY A 44 20.32 10.04 -5.15
N VAL A 45 21.22 10.95 -4.80
CA VAL A 45 22.46 11.21 -5.53
C VAL A 45 23.62 11.19 -4.55
N TYR A 46 24.79 10.77 -5.03
CA TYR A 46 26.02 10.80 -4.25
C TYR A 46 27.23 11.08 -5.15
N ILE A 47 28.35 11.40 -4.51
CA ILE A 47 29.63 11.62 -5.17
C ILE A 47 30.61 10.51 -4.81
N SER A 48 31.28 10.03 -5.84
CA SER A 48 32.38 9.09 -5.78
C SER A 48 33.67 9.76 -6.24
N ILE A 49 34.73 9.63 -5.46
CA ILE A 49 36.07 10.11 -5.81
C ILE A 49 37.01 8.90 -5.93
N ASN A 50 37.56 8.71 -7.12
CA ASN A 50 38.49 7.62 -7.42
C ASN A 50 39.90 8.18 -7.60
N ILE A 51 40.80 7.79 -6.69
CA ILE A 51 42.20 8.25 -6.71
C ILE A 51 43.08 7.31 -7.54
N ASP A 52 42.73 6.02 -7.62
CA ASP A 52 43.39 4.98 -8.43
C ASP A 52 42.42 3.82 -8.73
N SER A 53 42.88 2.73 -9.35
CA SER A 53 42.05 1.55 -9.67
C SER A 53 41.57 0.73 -8.46
N LYS A 54 41.98 1.10 -7.24
CA LYS A 54 41.74 0.34 -6.00
C LYS A 54 41.22 1.19 -4.82
N ARG A 55 41.16 2.52 -4.95
CA ARG A 55 40.79 3.46 -3.88
C ARG A 55 39.67 4.37 -4.33
N GLN A 56 38.49 4.09 -3.80
CA GLN A 56 37.25 4.83 -4.01
C GLN A 56 36.77 5.39 -2.67
N TRP A 57 36.47 6.69 -2.62
CA TRP A 57 35.70 7.31 -1.55
C TRP A 57 34.30 7.62 -2.05
N ARG A 58 33.29 7.48 -1.19
CA ARG A 58 31.88 7.80 -1.48
C ARG A 58 31.31 8.68 -0.38
N SER A 59 30.53 9.67 -0.78
CA SER A 59 29.70 10.49 0.12
C SER A 59 28.38 9.79 0.47
N SER A 60 27.65 10.37 1.44
CA SER A 60 26.28 9.96 1.79
C SER A 60 25.32 10.06 0.59
N VAL A 61 24.33 9.17 0.54
CA VAL A 61 23.22 9.30 -0.43
C VAL A 61 22.30 10.39 0.08
N GLN A 62 21.99 11.37 -0.78
CA GLN A 62 21.07 12.45 -0.46
C GLN A 62 19.84 12.38 -1.36
N ALA A 63 18.65 12.39 -0.76
CA ALA A 63 17.38 12.31 -1.48
C ALA A 63 17.17 13.52 -2.40
N LEU A 64 16.56 13.29 -3.55
CA LEU A 64 16.16 14.35 -4.46
C LEU A 64 14.79 14.91 -4.01
N SER A 65 14.78 16.11 -3.43
CA SER A 65 13.54 16.87 -3.28
C SER A 65 13.17 17.53 -4.61
N SER A 66 11.88 17.68 -4.89
CA SER A 66 11.38 17.97 -6.23
C SER A 66 11.81 19.33 -6.83
N GLU A 67 12.46 20.22 -6.10
CA GLU A 67 12.90 21.53 -6.64
C GLU A 67 14.22 22.11 -6.07
N GLU A 68 14.98 21.41 -5.23
CA GLU A 68 16.10 22.05 -4.50
C GLU A 68 17.51 21.51 -4.79
N SER A 69 18.48 22.35 -4.46
CA SER A 69 19.90 22.00 -4.46
C SER A 69 20.21 20.97 -3.38
N VAL A 70 20.82 19.84 -3.76
CA VAL A 70 21.22 18.80 -2.80
C VAL A 70 22.55 19.16 -2.16
N VAL A 71 22.66 19.23 -0.82
CA VAL A 71 23.91 19.54 -0.09
C VAL A 71 24.40 18.33 0.70
N TRP A 72 25.65 17.91 0.49
CA TRP A 72 26.21 16.71 1.12
C TRP A 72 26.98 16.96 2.42
N GLY A 73 27.67 18.11 2.57
CA GLY A 73 28.38 18.49 3.80
C GLY A 73 29.56 17.57 4.22
N ASP A 74 29.84 16.51 3.45
CA ASP A 74 30.86 15.52 3.76
C ASP A 74 32.28 16.05 3.49
N THR A 75 33.23 15.62 4.31
CA THR A 75 34.65 15.91 4.15
C THR A 75 35.40 14.64 3.75
N VAL A 76 36.25 14.73 2.72
CA VAL A 76 37.22 13.66 2.41
C VAL A 76 38.65 14.13 2.54
N THR A 77 39.50 13.25 3.06
CA THR A 77 40.94 13.46 3.11
C THR A 77 41.63 12.61 2.05
N LEU A 78 42.26 13.24 1.06
CA LEU A 78 42.98 12.56 -0.02
C LEU A 78 44.50 12.64 0.19
N SER A 79 45.24 11.62 -0.26
CA SER A 79 46.70 11.55 -0.20
C SER A 79 47.27 11.23 -1.58
N SER A 80 48.19 12.07 -2.08
CA SER A 80 48.74 12.06 -3.44
C SER A 80 49.65 10.87 -3.80
N LYS A 81 49.89 9.91 -2.90
CA LYS A 81 50.91 8.86 -3.06
C LYS A 81 50.69 7.83 -4.20
N ALA A 82 49.51 7.77 -4.84
CA ALA A 82 49.14 6.60 -5.66
C ALA A 82 48.90 6.85 -7.17
N SER A 83 48.61 8.07 -7.62
CA SER A 83 48.27 8.36 -9.02
C SER A 83 48.50 9.84 -9.35
N ARG A 84 48.81 10.16 -10.62
CA ARG A 84 48.98 11.54 -11.11
C ARG A 84 47.67 12.29 -11.36
N ALA A 85 46.55 11.57 -11.44
CA ALA A 85 45.22 12.13 -11.67
C ALA A 85 44.18 11.39 -10.84
N PHE A 86 43.08 12.05 -10.52
CA PHE A 86 41.91 11.43 -9.91
C PHE A 86 40.66 11.74 -10.74
N SER A 87 39.61 10.94 -10.54
CA SER A 87 38.31 11.18 -11.17
C SER A 87 37.24 11.36 -10.12
N VAL A 88 36.35 12.31 -10.39
CA VAL A 88 35.15 12.56 -9.60
C VAL A 88 33.95 12.16 -10.44
N GLU A 89 33.06 11.37 -9.86
CA GLU A 89 31.83 10.94 -10.49
C GLU A 89 30.65 11.34 -9.60
N ILE A 90 29.65 11.99 -10.19
CA ILE A 90 28.36 12.22 -9.54
C ILE A 90 27.41 11.15 -10.06
N ARG A 91 26.79 10.42 -9.15
CA ARG A 91 26.07 9.20 -9.48
C ARG A 91 24.67 9.22 -8.87
N ALA A 92 23.68 8.83 -9.67
CA ALA A 92 22.32 8.59 -9.22
C ALA A 92 22.25 7.22 -8.55
N SER A 93 21.80 7.23 -7.31
CA SER A 93 21.31 6.05 -6.62
C SER A 93 19.83 5.87 -6.95
N TYR A 94 19.44 4.62 -7.16
CA TYR A 94 18.03 4.23 -7.23
C TYR A 94 17.55 3.66 -5.89
N GLU A 95 18.39 3.73 -4.85
CA GLU A 95 18.19 3.25 -3.48
C GLU A 95 18.37 4.39 -2.46
N ALA A 96 17.63 4.34 -1.34
CA ALA A 96 17.47 5.47 -0.42
C ALA A 96 18.65 5.69 0.56
N ASP A 97 19.54 4.71 0.76
CA ASP A 97 20.78 4.82 1.56
C ASP A 97 21.82 3.73 1.17
N ARG A 98 22.99 3.71 1.84
CA ARG A 98 24.20 2.86 1.69
C ARG A 98 24.12 1.80 0.57
N MET A 99 24.81 2.10 -0.54
CA MET A 99 24.70 1.32 -1.78
C MET A 99 25.66 0.14 -1.85
N LEU A 100 25.10 -0.98 -2.31
CA LEU A 100 25.86 -2.03 -2.97
C LEU A 100 25.95 -1.73 -4.47
N GLY A 101 27.16 -1.64 -5.00
CA GLY A 101 27.39 -1.15 -6.36
C GLY A 101 27.47 0.38 -6.42
N SER A 102 27.56 0.92 -7.62
CA SER A 102 27.96 2.29 -7.84
C SER A 102 26.87 3.14 -8.54
N GLY A 103 25.70 2.61 -8.90
CA GLY A 103 24.62 3.40 -9.51
C GLY A 103 24.95 4.01 -10.89
N GLU A 104 24.12 4.92 -11.40
CA GLU A 104 24.30 5.50 -12.75
C GLU A 104 25.11 6.79 -12.72
N VAL A 105 26.10 6.94 -13.60
CA VAL A 105 26.94 8.15 -13.68
C VAL A 105 26.17 9.29 -14.36
N LEU A 106 25.91 10.36 -13.61
CA LEU A 106 25.28 11.60 -14.09
C LEU A 106 26.31 12.60 -14.63
N GLY A 107 27.50 12.60 -14.04
CA GLY A 107 28.61 13.48 -14.44
C GLY A 107 29.94 12.85 -14.08
N LYS A 108 30.93 13.02 -14.95
CA LYS A 108 32.30 12.54 -14.71
C LYS A 108 33.32 13.62 -15.06
N LEU A 109 34.25 13.85 -14.16
CA LEU A 109 35.36 14.76 -14.34
C LEU A 109 36.66 14.05 -13.98
N GLN A 110 37.70 14.25 -14.78
CA GLN A 110 39.04 13.79 -14.49
C GLN A 110 39.94 15.03 -14.39
N MET A 111 40.75 15.10 -13.34
CA MET A 111 41.67 16.23 -13.13
C MET A 111 43.02 15.76 -12.58
N TRP A 112 44.03 16.58 -12.82
CA TRP A 112 45.39 16.35 -12.35
C TRP A 112 45.57 16.93 -10.95
N TRP A 113 46.47 16.34 -10.14
CA TRP A 113 46.75 16.89 -8.80
C TRP A 113 47.31 18.30 -8.85
N ASP A 114 48.14 18.59 -9.84
CA ASP A 114 48.74 19.93 -10.02
C ASP A 114 47.64 20.98 -10.30
N GLU A 115 46.64 20.64 -11.11
CA GLU A 115 45.49 21.51 -11.41
C GLU A 115 44.63 21.75 -10.16
N LEU A 116 44.45 20.73 -9.31
CA LEU A 116 43.74 20.86 -8.04
C LEU A 116 44.47 21.79 -7.06
N LEU A 117 45.79 21.65 -6.97
CA LEU A 117 46.64 22.42 -6.06
C LEU A 117 46.81 23.87 -6.50
N ASP A 118 46.76 24.14 -7.81
CA ASP A 118 46.83 25.50 -8.37
C ASP A 118 45.65 26.40 -7.94
N HIS A 119 44.54 25.81 -7.49
CA HIS A 119 43.38 26.57 -6.98
C HIS A 119 43.59 27.14 -5.57
N GLY A 120 44.57 26.65 -4.80
CA GLY A 120 44.88 27.13 -3.44
C GLY A 120 43.76 26.88 -2.42
N ASP A 121 43.79 27.62 -1.30
CA ASP A 121 42.89 27.43 -0.16
C ASP A 121 41.47 28.00 -0.37
N GLU A 122 41.23 28.72 -1.47
CA GLU A 122 39.95 29.37 -1.76
C GLU A 122 38.97 28.39 -2.43
N PRO A 123 37.68 28.38 -2.03
CA PRO A 123 36.70 27.49 -2.65
C PRO A 123 36.48 27.79 -4.14
N PHE A 124 36.65 26.79 -5.01
CA PHE A 124 36.48 26.90 -6.46
C PHE A 124 35.42 25.91 -6.99
N VAL A 125 34.96 26.11 -8.22
CA VAL A 125 33.86 25.34 -8.82
C VAL A 125 34.40 24.36 -9.86
N LEU A 126 34.10 23.08 -9.65
CA LEU A 126 34.26 22.05 -10.68
C LEU A 126 32.96 21.90 -11.48
N SER A 127 33.07 22.03 -12.80
CA SER A 127 31.96 21.87 -13.73
C SER A 127 32.06 20.52 -14.44
N PHE A 128 30.99 19.74 -14.40
CA PHE A 128 30.98 18.40 -15.00
C PHE A 128 30.41 18.46 -16.42
N PRO A 129 31.10 17.88 -17.43
CA PRO A 129 30.49 17.70 -18.74
C PRO A 129 29.31 16.71 -18.62
N PRO A 130 28.26 16.90 -19.44
CA PRO A 130 27.09 16.04 -19.41
C PRO A 130 27.45 14.63 -19.88
N VAL A 131 26.95 13.62 -19.19
CA VAL A 131 26.99 12.23 -19.66
C VAL A 131 25.59 11.88 -20.16
N ARG A 132 25.46 11.57 -21.46
CA ARG A 132 24.23 11.11 -22.15
C ARG A 132 22.90 11.72 -21.63
N GLY A 133 22.44 12.81 -22.24
CA GLY A 133 21.03 13.26 -22.11
C GLY A 133 20.69 14.08 -20.86
N VAL A 134 21.66 14.43 -20.01
CA VAL A 134 21.48 15.31 -18.82
C VAL A 134 22.04 16.72 -19.08
N HIS A 135 21.32 17.81 -18.76
CA HIS A 135 21.86 19.18 -18.55
C HIS A 135 20.84 20.14 -17.84
N PRO A 136 21.23 21.23 -17.11
CA PRO A 136 22.59 21.71 -16.86
C PRO A 136 23.02 22.08 -15.41
N SER A 137 24.35 22.01 -15.21
CA SER A 137 25.19 22.53 -14.10
C SER A 137 25.22 21.75 -12.79
N LEU A 138 25.85 20.57 -12.86
CA LEU A 138 26.50 19.97 -11.69
C LEU A 138 27.71 20.82 -11.34
N ILE A 139 27.58 21.59 -10.26
CA ILE A 139 28.63 22.44 -9.69
C ILE A 139 29.07 21.80 -8.39
N LEU A 140 30.36 21.62 -8.25
CA LEU A 140 30.95 20.98 -7.07
C LEU A 140 31.95 21.99 -6.51
N LYS A 141 31.59 22.60 -5.36
CA LYS A 141 32.38 23.66 -4.74
C LYS A 141 33.43 23.07 -3.81
N VAL A 142 34.70 23.15 -4.19
CA VAL A 142 35.80 22.50 -3.51
C VAL A 142 36.68 23.53 -2.83
N ALA A 143 36.98 23.34 -1.54
CA ALA A 143 38.10 23.98 -0.88
C ALA A 143 39.21 22.94 -0.65
N VAL A 144 40.47 23.34 -0.86
CA VAL A 144 41.65 22.55 -0.48
C VAL A 144 42.13 23.11 0.85
N VAL A 145 42.24 22.27 1.89
CA VAL A 145 42.91 22.68 3.15
C VAL A 145 44.15 21.83 3.34
N HIS A 146 45.31 22.48 3.41
CA HIS A 146 46.58 21.84 3.75
C HIS A 146 46.62 21.51 5.25
N ALA A 147 46.55 20.23 5.61
CA ALA A 147 46.73 19.79 7.00
C ALA A 147 48.07 19.07 7.19
N CYS A 148 48.85 19.48 8.20
CA CYS A 148 49.97 18.70 8.73
C CYS A 148 49.50 17.81 9.89
N ASP A 149 50.10 16.61 9.92
CA ASP A 149 50.09 15.55 10.94
C ASP A 149 48.92 14.55 11.05
N ASN A 150 49.25 13.35 10.54
CA ASN A 150 49.02 11.97 11.00
C ASN A 150 47.61 11.40 11.27
N HIS A 151 47.36 10.35 10.47
CA HIS A 151 46.78 9.04 10.79
C HIS A 151 45.42 8.99 11.50
N ASN A 152 44.38 8.67 10.73
CA ASN A 152 43.55 7.47 10.94
C ASN A 152 42.63 7.25 9.72
N GLY A 153 42.83 6.14 9.02
CA GLY A 153 42.03 5.76 7.86
C GLY A 153 42.61 4.51 7.22
N ALA A 154 42.43 3.37 7.86
CA ALA A 154 42.90 2.09 7.38
C ALA A 154 42.22 1.74 6.05
N LEU A 155 43.01 1.49 5.00
CA LEU A 155 42.56 1.12 3.65
C LEU A 155 42.46 -0.41 3.46
N SER A 156 42.32 -1.18 4.53
CA SER A 156 42.33 -2.66 4.46
C SER A 156 40.96 -3.25 4.12
N ASP A 157 39.86 -2.64 4.59
CA ASP A 157 38.49 -3.09 4.29
C ASP A 157 38.07 -2.77 2.84
N CYS A 158 38.74 -1.78 2.21
CA CYS A 158 38.36 -1.26 0.90
C CYS A 158 38.48 -2.25 -0.27
N LEU A 159 39.33 -3.28 -0.19
CA LEU A 159 39.52 -4.22 -1.32
C LEU A 159 38.34 -5.19 -1.47
N VAL A 160 37.80 -5.69 -0.36
CA VAL A 160 36.61 -6.55 -0.35
C VAL A 160 35.40 -5.74 -0.81
N ASP A 161 35.26 -4.50 -0.32
CA ASP A 161 34.22 -3.56 -0.75
C ASP A 161 34.30 -3.26 -2.25
N CYS A 162 35.51 -3.14 -2.82
CA CYS A 162 35.71 -2.94 -4.25
C CYS A 162 35.27 -4.14 -5.10
N GLU A 163 35.56 -5.37 -4.67
CA GLU A 163 35.15 -6.58 -5.40
C GLU A 163 33.62 -6.77 -5.34
N ILE A 164 33.05 -6.64 -4.15
CA ILE A 164 31.61 -6.68 -3.90
C ILE A 164 30.88 -5.62 -4.74
N ALA A 165 31.38 -4.38 -4.76
CA ALA A 165 30.78 -3.31 -5.56
C ALA A 165 30.87 -3.58 -7.06
N ARG A 166 32.01 -4.07 -7.57
CA ARG A 166 32.19 -4.39 -8.99
C ARG A 166 31.24 -5.49 -9.44
N ASP A 167 31.10 -6.55 -8.65
CA ASP A 167 30.26 -7.68 -9.00
C ASP A 167 28.76 -7.30 -8.89
N THR A 168 28.42 -6.40 -7.96
CA THR A 168 27.08 -5.80 -7.90
C THR A 168 26.76 -4.98 -9.15
N ASP A 169 27.69 -4.12 -9.60
CA ASP A 169 27.54 -3.33 -10.83
C ASP A 169 27.39 -4.23 -12.06
N ALA A 170 28.13 -5.34 -12.12
CA ALA A 170 27.99 -6.33 -13.18
C ALA A 170 26.57 -6.94 -13.19
N GLY A 171 26.03 -7.27 -12.01
CA GLY A 171 24.65 -7.74 -11.84
C GLY A 171 23.62 -6.73 -12.36
N HIS A 172 23.71 -5.46 -11.93
CA HIS A 172 22.81 -4.41 -12.41
C HIS A 172 22.92 -4.16 -13.92
N ALA A 173 24.13 -4.20 -14.49
CA ALA A 173 24.32 -4.03 -15.93
C ALA A 173 23.63 -5.15 -16.74
N ARG A 174 23.67 -6.40 -16.23
CA ARG A 174 22.93 -7.52 -16.82
C ARG A 174 21.43 -7.35 -16.65
N TYR A 175 20.98 -6.94 -15.47
CA TYR A 175 19.58 -6.69 -15.18
C TYR A 175 18.99 -5.56 -16.06
N ALA A 176 19.73 -4.48 -16.29
CA ALA A 176 19.31 -3.40 -17.18
C ALA A 176 19.15 -3.87 -18.65
N LYS A 177 20.06 -4.73 -19.12
CA LYS A 177 19.92 -5.38 -20.44
C LYS A 177 18.70 -6.30 -20.49
N TYR A 178 18.39 -6.98 -19.40
CA TYR A 178 17.16 -7.77 -19.29
C TYR A 178 15.91 -6.89 -19.38
N VAL A 179 15.83 -5.79 -18.62
CA VAL A 179 14.67 -4.88 -18.64
C VAL A 179 14.40 -4.34 -20.04
N THR A 180 15.45 -4.02 -20.79
CA THR A 180 15.34 -3.48 -22.15
C THR A 180 15.06 -4.53 -23.24
N ARG A 181 15.62 -5.75 -23.11
CA ARG A 181 15.54 -6.78 -24.18
C ARG A 181 14.68 -7.99 -23.83
N LYS A 182 14.20 -8.09 -22.59
CA LYS A 182 13.43 -9.21 -22.03
C LYS A 182 14.02 -10.59 -22.32
N THR A 183 15.36 -10.69 -22.31
CA THR A 183 16.09 -11.94 -22.60
C THR A 183 16.44 -12.67 -21.31
N VAL A 184 15.87 -13.86 -21.08
CA VAL A 184 16.07 -14.66 -19.84
C VAL A 184 17.54 -14.86 -19.47
N ALA A 185 18.42 -15.05 -20.46
CA ALA A 185 19.86 -15.20 -20.20
C ALA A 185 20.45 -14.00 -19.44
N HIS A 186 20.04 -12.77 -19.78
CA HIS A 186 20.50 -11.57 -19.07
C HIS A 186 20.00 -11.54 -17.62
N LEU A 187 18.81 -12.05 -17.35
CA LEU A 187 18.28 -12.16 -16.00
C LEU A 187 19.05 -13.20 -15.19
N ASN A 188 19.32 -14.38 -15.76
CA ASN A 188 20.09 -15.42 -15.09
C ASN A 188 21.49 -14.93 -14.73
N TYR A 189 22.18 -14.25 -15.66
CA TYR A 189 23.48 -13.64 -15.35
C TYR A 189 23.39 -12.58 -14.23
N ALA A 190 22.31 -11.81 -14.17
CA ALA A 190 22.13 -10.86 -13.08
C ALA A 190 21.96 -11.56 -11.73
N VAL A 191 21.13 -12.61 -11.68
CA VAL A 191 20.92 -13.45 -10.48
C VAL A 191 22.23 -14.12 -10.04
N GLU A 192 23.03 -14.64 -10.98
CA GLU A 192 24.34 -15.23 -10.69
C GLU A 192 25.31 -14.21 -10.06
N HIS A 193 25.37 -13.00 -10.60
CA HIS A 193 26.21 -11.93 -10.03
C HIS A 193 25.73 -11.50 -8.64
N PHE A 194 24.42 -11.32 -8.43
CA PHE A 194 23.90 -10.94 -7.11
C PHE A 194 24.05 -12.06 -6.07
N GLN A 195 23.95 -13.32 -6.49
CA GLN A 195 24.25 -14.46 -5.62
C GLN A 195 25.73 -14.47 -5.22
N LEU A 196 26.63 -14.26 -6.17
CA LEU A 196 28.07 -14.17 -5.90
C LEU A 196 28.39 -13.05 -4.88
N VAL A 197 27.76 -11.88 -5.03
CA VAL A 197 27.88 -10.77 -4.08
C VAL A 197 27.42 -11.18 -2.69
N LEU A 198 26.27 -11.85 -2.59
CA LEU A 198 25.73 -12.32 -1.31
C LEU A 198 26.66 -13.36 -0.64
N ASP A 199 27.25 -14.26 -1.43
CA ASP A 199 28.17 -15.29 -0.95
C ASP A 199 29.49 -14.67 -0.42
N GLN A 200 29.92 -13.55 -1.00
CA GLN A 200 31.13 -12.82 -0.60
C GLN A 200 30.89 -11.83 0.54
N CYS A 201 29.67 -11.30 0.70
CA CYS A 201 29.31 -10.26 1.65
C CYS A 201 28.90 -10.86 3.01
N PRO A 202 29.71 -10.75 4.08
CA PRO A 202 29.36 -11.33 5.39
C PRO A 202 28.08 -10.75 5.98
N VAL A 203 27.36 -11.49 6.82
CA VAL A 203 26.12 -11.01 7.47
C VAL A 203 26.36 -9.76 8.35
N SER A 204 27.56 -9.63 8.93
CA SER A 204 27.97 -8.45 9.71
C SER A 204 28.31 -7.23 8.85
N HIS A 205 28.38 -7.39 7.53
CA HIS A 205 28.68 -6.31 6.61
C HIS A 205 27.48 -5.34 6.54
N PRO A 206 27.69 -4.03 6.61
CA PRO A 206 26.60 -3.05 6.65
C PRO A 206 25.66 -3.15 5.45
N ASP A 207 26.18 -3.54 4.28
CA ASP A 207 25.38 -3.60 3.06
C ASP A 207 24.78 -4.99 2.80
N HIS A 208 24.95 -5.98 3.70
CA HIS A 208 24.42 -7.34 3.47
C HIS A 208 22.89 -7.35 3.21
N ALA A 209 22.14 -6.51 3.91
CA ALA A 209 20.69 -6.34 3.68
C ALA A 209 20.37 -5.88 2.24
N MET A 210 21.26 -5.09 1.64
CA MET A 210 21.10 -4.62 0.26
C MET A 210 21.48 -5.72 -0.75
N ALA A 211 22.45 -6.60 -0.45
CA ALA A 211 22.78 -7.75 -1.29
C ALA A 211 21.58 -8.70 -1.42
N LEU A 212 20.94 -8.99 -0.28
CA LEU A 212 19.69 -9.75 -0.21
C LEU A 212 18.59 -9.10 -1.06
N THR A 213 18.42 -7.77 -0.92
CA THR A 213 17.41 -7.00 -1.66
C THR A 213 17.62 -7.05 -3.17
N ASN A 214 18.86 -6.90 -3.64
CA ASN A 214 19.20 -6.93 -5.07
C ASN A 214 18.93 -8.31 -5.71
N LEU A 215 19.36 -9.37 -5.03
CA LEU A 215 19.06 -10.74 -5.46
C LEU A 215 17.54 -10.99 -5.49
N ALA A 216 16.83 -10.56 -4.44
CA ALA A 216 15.39 -10.73 -4.32
C ALA A 216 14.64 -10.03 -5.46
N TRP A 217 14.98 -8.78 -5.80
CA TRP A 217 14.35 -8.05 -6.90
C TRP A 217 14.57 -8.71 -8.26
N ALA A 218 15.80 -9.16 -8.55
CA ALA A 218 16.07 -9.89 -9.79
C ALA A 218 15.23 -11.17 -9.88
N ARG A 219 15.13 -11.93 -8.78
CA ARG A 219 14.31 -13.15 -8.74
C ARG A 219 12.82 -12.85 -8.85
N LEU A 220 12.33 -11.80 -8.18
CA LEU A 220 10.93 -11.36 -8.24
C LEU A 220 10.54 -10.99 -9.68
N GLN A 221 11.40 -10.25 -10.38
CA GLN A 221 11.14 -9.90 -11.78
C GLN A 221 11.08 -11.14 -12.68
N GLY A 222 11.96 -12.12 -12.46
CA GLY A 222 11.87 -13.40 -13.13
C GLY A 222 10.57 -14.13 -12.86
N TYR A 223 10.03 -14.03 -11.64
CA TYR A 223 8.72 -14.58 -11.31
C TYR A 223 7.57 -13.87 -12.02
N ILE A 224 7.60 -12.54 -12.02
CA ILE A 224 6.59 -11.70 -12.71
C ILE A 224 6.51 -12.07 -14.19
N ASP A 225 7.67 -12.19 -14.85
CA ASP A 225 7.79 -12.53 -16.27
C ASP A 225 7.69 -14.07 -16.54
N ASN A 226 7.36 -14.89 -15.54
CA ASN A 226 7.24 -16.36 -15.58
C ASN A 226 8.52 -17.15 -15.94
N HIS A 227 9.69 -16.55 -15.78
CA HIS A 227 10.97 -17.20 -16.01
C HIS A 227 11.50 -17.96 -14.79
N LEU A 228 11.12 -17.53 -13.58
CA LEU A 228 11.48 -18.18 -12.32
C LEU A 228 10.20 -18.54 -11.55
N GLN A 229 10.18 -19.68 -10.86
CA GLN A 229 8.96 -20.18 -10.21
C GLN A 229 8.99 -20.09 -8.68
N ASP A 230 10.18 -19.98 -8.09
CA ASP A 230 10.36 -19.97 -6.64
C ASP A 230 10.33 -18.56 -6.05
N ILE A 231 9.12 -18.03 -5.90
CA ILE A 231 8.85 -16.78 -5.18
C ILE A 231 8.96 -16.93 -3.65
N ALA A 232 8.92 -18.15 -3.11
CA ALA A 232 9.03 -18.36 -1.66
C ALA A 232 10.44 -18.02 -1.17
N ALA A 233 11.49 -18.48 -1.86
CA ALA A 233 12.86 -18.08 -1.59
C ALA A 233 13.05 -16.56 -1.73
N THR A 234 12.43 -15.94 -2.74
CA THR A 234 12.48 -14.48 -2.95
C THR A 234 11.88 -13.70 -1.76
N ILE A 235 10.72 -14.14 -1.25
CA ILE A 235 10.09 -13.53 -0.07
C ILE A 235 10.97 -13.72 1.17
N SER A 236 11.63 -14.88 1.31
CA SER A 236 12.59 -15.10 2.40
C SER A 236 13.73 -14.06 2.37
N LEU A 237 14.31 -13.82 1.20
CA LEU A 237 15.38 -12.82 1.05
C LEU A 237 14.92 -11.40 1.46
N PHE A 238 13.68 -11.01 1.11
CA PHE A 238 13.13 -9.73 1.56
C PHE A 238 12.88 -9.69 3.08
N ARG A 239 12.44 -10.79 3.68
CA ARG A 239 12.29 -10.89 5.14
C ARG A 239 13.63 -10.81 5.85
N ASP A 240 14.65 -11.49 5.34
CA ASP A 240 16.01 -11.44 5.89
C ASP A 240 16.59 -10.01 5.78
N ALA A 241 16.38 -9.34 4.65
CA ALA A 241 16.77 -7.94 4.46
C ALA A 241 16.03 -6.98 5.41
N LEU A 242 14.73 -7.21 5.65
CA LEU A 242 13.94 -6.43 6.62
C LEU A 242 14.43 -6.67 8.06
N ALA A 243 14.73 -7.92 8.42
CA ALA A 243 15.19 -8.27 9.77
C ALA A 243 16.54 -7.59 10.13
N LEU A 244 17.40 -7.35 9.14
CA LEU A 244 18.67 -6.64 9.32
C LEU A 244 18.53 -5.12 9.44
N ARG A 245 17.34 -4.58 9.14
CA ARG A 245 17.05 -3.15 9.19
C ARG A 245 16.03 -2.92 10.32
N PRO A 246 16.46 -2.56 11.54
CA PRO A 246 15.51 -2.24 12.61
C PRO A 246 14.69 -0.99 12.26
N GLN A 247 13.56 -0.75 12.96
CA GLN A 247 12.63 0.35 12.65
C GLN A 247 13.26 1.76 12.57
N ARG A 248 14.38 1.99 13.27
CA ARG A 248 15.13 3.25 13.23
C ARG A 248 16.07 3.38 12.02
N HIS A 249 16.24 2.32 11.24
CA HIS A 249 17.09 2.30 10.07
C HIS A 249 16.44 3.10 8.93
N PRO A 250 17.19 3.93 8.20
CA PRO A 250 16.65 4.77 7.13
C PRO A 250 15.97 3.96 6.01
N ASP A 251 16.52 2.80 5.64
CA ASP A 251 15.91 1.89 4.65
C ASP A 251 14.77 1.01 5.19
N TYR A 252 14.38 1.13 6.46
CA TYR A 252 13.30 0.30 6.99
C TYR A 252 11.99 0.42 6.19
N PRO A 253 11.52 1.64 5.81
CA PRO A 253 10.31 1.78 5.01
C PRO A 253 10.40 1.13 3.63
N ILE A 254 11.53 1.26 2.92
CA ILE A 254 11.68 0.63 1.60
C ILE A 254 11.75 -0.90 1.72
N SER A 255 12.32 -1.45 2.80
CA SER A 255 12.29 -2.89 3.06
C SER A 255 10.86 -3.41 3.29
N LEU A 256 10.03 -2.67 4.06
CA LEU A 256 8.62 -3.00 4.23
C LEU A 256 7.91 -3.02 2.87
N TYR A 257 8.09 -1.99 2.05
CA TYR A 257 7.50 -1.92 0.71
C TYR A 257 7.91 -3.11 -0.16
N ASN A 258 9.21 -3.42 -0.23
CA ASN A 258 9.73 -4.52 -1.06
C ASN A 258 9.11 -5.87 -0.70
N LEU A 259 9.05 -6.19 0.61
CA LEU A 259 8.40 -7.41 1.10
C LEU A 259 6.90 -7.41 0.75
N THR A 260 6.24 -6.28 0.99
CA THR A 260 4.82 -6.10 0.68
C THR A 260 4.53 -6.35 -0.80
N SER A 261 5.31 -5.74 -1.71
CA SER A 261 5.18 -5.95 -3.15
C SER A 261 5.35 -7.43 -3.53
N ALA A 262 6.33 -8.13 -2.94
CA ALA A 262 6.56 -9.55 -3.22
C ALA A 262 5.37 -10.44 -2.77
N LEU A 263 4.82 -10.18 -1.58
CA LEU A 263 3.62 -10.85 -1.07
C LEU A 263 2.41 -10.59 -1.97
N THR A 264 2.17 -9.32 -2.34
CA THR A 264 1.10 -8.93 -3.26
C THR A 264 1.22 -9.62 -4.62
N TRP A 265 2.43 -9.74 -5.18
CA TRP A 265 2.67 -10.45 -6.44
C TRP A 265 2.38 -11.95 -6.33
N ARG A 266 2.79 -12.59 -5.23
CA ARG A 266 2.48 -14.01 -4.99
C ARG A 266 0.98 -14.22 -4.84
N HIS A 267 0.30 -13.33 -4.11
CA HIS A 267 -1.14 -13.35 -3.98
C HIS A 267 -1.86 -13.24 -5.33
N ARG A 268 -1.49 -12.27 -6.18
CA ARG A 268 -2.08 -12.12 -7.54
C ARG A 268 -1.99 -13.38 -8.39
N LYS A 269 -0.91 -14.15 -8.25
CA LYS A 269 -0.67 -15.37 -9.03
C LYS A 269 -1.28 -16.63 -8.41
N LYS A 270 -1.31 -16.72 -7.08
CA LYS A 270 -1.65 -17.95 -6.33
C LYS A 270 -2.89 -17.86 -5.44
N GLY A 271 -3.48 -16.67 -5.26
CA GLY A 271 -4.63 -16.44 -4.39
C GLY A 271 -4.36 -16.69 -2.90
N THR A 272 -3.14 -16.50 -2.43
CA THR A 272 -2.74 -16.86 -1.05
C THR A 272 -3.24 -15.80 -0.06
N ALA A 273 -4.33 -16.06 0.66
CA ALA A 273 -4.93 -15.09 1.59
C ALA A 273 -3.96 -14.62 2.70
N ALA A 274 -3.09 -15.50 3.21
CA ALA A 274 -2.10 -15.12 4.22
C ALA A 274 -1.19 -13.97 3.75
N ASP A 275 -0.84 -13.94 2.46
CA ASP A 275 0.03 -12.91 1.88
C ASP A 275 -0.63 -11.54 1.90
N ILE A 276 -1.93 -11.46 1.60
CA ILE A 276 -2.62 -10.18 1.56
C ILE A 276 -2.91 -9.64 2.97
N CYS A 277 -3.15 -10.53 3.93
CA CYS A 277 -3.26 -10.17 5.34
C CYS A 277 -1.94 -9.60 5.89
N GLU A 278 -0.81 -10.26 5.60
CA GLU A 278 0.53 -9.77 5.96
C GLU A 278 0.82 -8.44 5.26
N ALA A 279 0.51 -8.32 3.96
CA ALA A 279 0.68 -7.09 3.20
C ALA A 279 -0.11 -5.91 3.80
N ALA A 280 -1.33 -6.14 4.30
CA ALA A 280 -2.12 -5.10 4.96
C ALA A 280 -1.44 -4.57 6.24
N GLN A 281 -0.88 -5.48 7.05
CA GLN A 281 -0.13 -5.10 8.25
C GLN A 281 1.14 -4.31 7.89
N LEU A 282 1.88 -4.76 6.88
CA LEU A 282 3.09 -4.07 6.43
C LEU A 282 2.78 -2.68 5.85
N TYR A 283 1.68 -2.51 5.10
CA TYR A 283 1.25 -1.18 4.64
C TYR A 283 0.83 -0.27 5.79
N HIS A 284 0.18 -0.83 6.82
CA HIS A 284 -0.26 -0.06 7.98
C HIS A 284 0.92 0.48 8.78
N GLU A 285 2.02 -0.28 8.83
CA GLU A 285 3.29 0.17 9.39
C GLU A 285 4.04 1.13 8.45
N LEU A 286 4.06 0.86 7.14
CA LEU A 286 4.81 1.62 6.14
C LEU A 286 4.27 3.04 5.95
N LEU A 287 2.96 3.19 5.76
CA LEU A 287 2.38 4.46 5.31
C LEU A 287 2.64 5.64 6.26
N PRO A 288 2.58 5.49 7.60
CA PRO A 288 2.97 6.55 8.53
C PRO A 288 4.45 6.95 8.47
N LEU A 289 5.33 6.08 7.98
CA LEU A 289 6.78 6.32 7.88
C LEU A 289 7.17 7.06 6.59
N CYS A 290 6.24 7.24 5.65
CA CYS A 290 6.49 7.84 4.34
C CYS A 290 5.92 9.27 4.29
N PRO A 291 6.75 10.32 4.37
CA PRO A 291 6.28 11.70 4.25
C PRO A 291 5.59 11.96 2.92
N GLU A 292 4.59 12.84 2.93
CA GLU A 292 3.91 13.29 1.71
C GLU A 292 4.90 13.94 0.73
N GLY A 293 4.70 13.66 -0.57
CA GLY A 293 5.59 14.14 -1.64
C GLY A 293 6.87 13.32 -1.84
N THR A 294 7.14 12.29 -1.03
CA THR A 294 8.27 11.38 -1.25
C THR A 294 7.97 10.34 -2.32
N TYR A 295 9.02 9.82 -2.98
CA TYR A 295 8.90 8.75 -3.97
C TYR A 295 8.27 7.48 -3.38
N LEU A 296 8.68 7.07 -2.18
CA LEU A 296 8.13 5.88 -1.55
C LEU A 296 6.63 6.05 -1.24
N ARG A 297 6.21 7.25 -0.84
CA ARG A 297 4.79 7.55 -0.65
C ARG A 297 4.01 7.43 -1.97
N SER A 298 4.55 7.92 -3.08
CA SER A 298 3.83 7.90 -4.37
C SER A 298 3.64 6.50 -4.94
N ILE A 299 4.61 5.58 -4.72
CA ILE A 299 4.47 4.18 -5.13
C ILE A 299 3.65 3.35 -4.13
N ALA A 300 3.72 3.65 -2.82
CA ALA A 300 2.98 2.88 -1.81
C ALA A 300 1.48 3.26 -1.76
N ALA A 301 1.15 4.53 -1.95
CA ALA A 301 -0.22 5.06 -1.88
C ALA A 301 -0.96 5.02 -3.25
N GLY A 302 -0.60 4.06 -4.10
CA GLY A 302 -1.15 3.92 -5.45
C GLY A 302 -2.26 2.86 -5.57
N PRO A 303 -3.03 2.88 -6.68
CA PRO A 303 -4.13 1.94 -6.92
C PRO A 303 -3.67 0.48 -7.09
N ASN A 304 -2.42 0.29 -7.51
CA ASN A 304 -1.82 -1.04 -7.67
C ASN A 304 -1.18 -1.58 -6.39
N ASP A 305 -1.18 -0.81 -5.32
CA ASP A 305 -0.40 -1.06 -4.11
C ASP A 305 -1.36 -1.14 -2.91
N VAL A 306 -1.47 -0.12 -2.07
CA VAL A 306 -2.36 -0.18 -0.89
C VAL A 306 -3.84 -0.41 -1.27
N ASP A 307 -4.36 0.22 -2.32
CA ASP A 307 -5.78 0.08 -2.69
C ASP A 307 -6.10 -1.35 -3.14
N TYR A 308 -5.17 -2.00 -3.83
CA TYR A 308 -5.27 -3.40 -4.19
C TYR A 308 -5.35 -4.27 -2.93
N VAL A 309 -4.50 -4.02 -1.94
CA VAL A 309 -4.52 -4.75 -0.66
C VAL A 309 -5.83 -4.52 0.09
N ILE A 310 -6.34 -3.29 0.14
CA ILE A 310 -7.64 -2.98 0.75
C ILE A 310 -8.76 -3.74 0.03
N SER A 311 -8.77 -3.75 -1.30
CA SER A 311 -9.78 -4.43 -2.11
C SER A 311 -9.79 -5.93 -1.85
N GLU A 312 -8.64 -6.59 -2.02
CA GLU A 312 -8.52 -8.04 -1.84
C GLU A 312 -8.81 -8.45 -0.40
N CYS A 313 -8.36 -7.67 0.59
CA CYS A 313 -8.74 -7.93 1.98
C CYS A 313 -10.25 -7.82 2.17
N ASN A 314 -10.92 -6.83 1.56
CA ASN A 314 -12.37 -6.68 1.62
C ASN A 314 -13.12 -7.86 0.99
N ASP A 315 -12.53 -8.54 0.02
CA ASP A 315 -13.11 -9.71 -0.64
C ASP A 315 -12.85 -11.03 0.11
N LEU A 316 -11.95 -11.04 1.11
CA LEU A 316 -11.76 -12.20 1.97
C LEU A 316 -13.04 -12.54 2.75
N PRO A 317 -13.27 -13.83 3.08
CA PRO A 317 -14.35 -14.23 3.97
C PRO A 317 -14.34 -13.46 5.29
N ILE A 318 -15.53 -13.26 5.86
CA ILE A 318 -15.66 -12.66 7.19
C ILE A 318 -15.15 -13.67 8.23
N ASP A 319 -14.14 -13.26 8.99
CA ASP A 319 -13.58 -14.01 10.11
C ASP A 319 -13.90 -13.28 11.42
N ALA A 320 -14.53 -14.01 12.34
CA ALA A 320 -14.94 -13.53 13.66
C ALA A 320 -13.87 -13.71 14.74
N SER A 321 -12.72 -14.30 14.39
CA SER A 321 -11.55 -14.40 15.27
C SER A 321 -11.03 -13.02 15.66
N ASP A 322 -10.24 -12.96 16.74
CA ASP A 322 -9.65 -11.71 17.19
C ASP A 322 -8.61 -11.21 16.17
N GLU A 323 -7.91 -12.12 15.48
CA GLU A 323 -7.02 -11.84 14.35
C GLU A 323 -7.78 -11.29 13.13
N GLY A 324 -8.92 -11.89 12.77
CA GLY A 324 -9.77 -11.46 11.67
C GLY A 324 -10.33 -10.06 11.89
N ILE A 325 -10.83 -9.78 13.10
CA ILE A 325 -11.32 -8.45 13.47
C ILE A 325 -10.17 -7.43 13.50
N HIS A 326 -8.98 -7.81 13.98
CA HIS A 326 -7.81 -6.95 13.95
C HIS A 326 -7.43 -6.57 12.50
N LEU A 327 -7.40 -7.55 11.58
CA LEU A 327 -7.17 -7.28 10.16
C LEU A 327 -8.19 -6.29 9.59
N ARG A 328 -9.49 -6.45 9.90
CA ARG A 328 -10.53 -5.52 9.41
C ARG A 328 -10.34 -4.10 9.94
N ARG A 329 -9.85 -3.93 11.17
CA ARG A 329 -9.48 -2.60 11.70
C ARG A 329 -8.29 -2.01 10.94
N VAL A 330 -7.25 -2.80 10.70
CA VAL A 330 -6.10 -2.38 9.90
C VAL A 330 -6.54 -1.92 8.51
N VAL A 331 -7.34 -2.72 7.80
CA VAL A 331 -7.86 -2.38 6.46
C VAL A 331 -8.71 -1.11 6.47
N LEU A 332 -9.51 -0.90 7.51
CA LEU A 332 -10.28 0.32 7.69
C LEU A 332 -9.38 1.55 7.90
N GLU A 333 -8.28 1.41 8.64
CA GLU A 333 -7.32 2.49 8.88
C GLU A 333 -6.48 2.83 7.64
N LEU A 334 -6.22 1.85 6.78
CA LEU A 334 -5.51 2.04 5.50
C LEU A 334 -6.28 2.92 4.50
N GLY A 335 -7.61 2.87 4.50
CA GLY A 335 -8.44 3.66 3.58
C GLY A 335 -8.93 4.96 4.23
N PRO A 336 -8.30 6.14 4.05
CA PRO A 336 -8.65 7.38 4.76
C PRO A 336 -10.06 7.90 4.44
N LEU A 337 -10.49 8.97 5.13
CA LEU A 337 -11.81 9.57 4.91
C LEU A 337 -12.00 9.97 3.43
N GLY A 338 -13.12 9.57 2.84
CA GLY A 338 -13.41 9.76 1.42
C GLY A 338 -12.88 8.66 0.49
N HIS A 339 -12.11 7.69 1.00
CA HIS A 339 -11.60 6.57 0.19
C HIS A 339 -12.74 5.67 -0.31
N PRO A 340 -12.76 5.28 -1.61
CA PRO A 340 -13.89 4.57 -2.22
C PRO A 340 -14.18 3.20 -1.56
N LEU A 341 -13.14 2.51 -1.09
CA LEU A 341 -13.28 1.19 -0.46
C LEU A 341 -13.58 1.25 1.06
N ARG A 342 -13.69 2.45 1.64
CA ARG A 342 -13.88 2.62 3.10
C ARG A 342 -15.24 2.15 3.58
N CYS A 343 -16.32 2.37 2.79
CA CYS A 343 -17.66 1.87 3.10
C CYS A 343 -17.65 0.33 3.27
N SER A 344 -16.99 -0.39 2.35
CA SER A 344 -16.86 -1.85 2.42
C SER A 344 -16.02 -2.30 3.61
N ALA A 345 -14.89 -1.65 3.88
CA ALA A 345 -14.03 -1.98 5.02
C ALA A 345 -14.76 -1.84 6.37
N PHE A 346 -15.50 -0.75 6.56
CA PHE A 346 -16.33 -0.56 7.75
C PHE A 346 -17.43 -1.64 7.87
N ASN A 347 -18.14 -1.93 6.79
CA ASN A 347 -19.22 -2.92 6.82
C ASN A 347 -18.69 -4.32 7.15
N ASN A 348 -17.55 -4.69 6.57
CA ASN A 348 -16.89 -5.96 6.85
C ASN A 348 -16.44 -6.07 8.32
N LEU A 349 -15.94 -4.98 8.92
CA LEU A 349 -15.67 -4.93 10.36
C LEU A 349 -16.96 -5.09 11.18
N ALA A 350 -18.05 -4.40 10.82
CA ALA A 350 -19.33 -4.53 11.50
C ALA A 350 -19.86 -5.98 11.46
N GLN A 351 -19.76 -6.65 10.30
CA GLN A 351 -20.15 -8.04 10.14
C GLN A 351 -19.26 -9.00 10.94
N ALA A 352 -17.94 -8.82 10.94
CA ALA A 352 -17.01 -9.65 11.71
C ALA A 352 -17.32 -9.59 13.21
N VAL A 353 -17.55 -8.39 13.74
CA VAL A 353 -17.90 -8.19 15.15
C VAL A 353 -19.28 -8.80 15.48
N LYS A 354 -20.27 -8.66 14.59
CA LYS A 354 -21.58 -9.33 14.75
C LYS A 354 -21.46 -10.85 14.73
N ALA A 355 -20.63 -11.39 13.84
CA ALA A 355 -20.39 -12.83 13.77
C ALA A 355 -19.75 -13.33 15.07
N ARG A 356 -18.84 -12.55 15.69
CA ARG A 356 -18.30 -12.86 17.01
C ARG A 356 -19.36 -12.82 18.10
N PHE A 357 -20.29 -11.87 18.07
CA PHE A 357 -21.47 -11.88 18.94
C PHE A 357 -22.28 -13.17 18.77
N ASN A 358 -22.59 -13.60 17.55
CA ASN A 358 -23.35 -14.82 17.32
C ASN A 358 -22.65 -16.08 17.87
N GLN A 359 -21.31 -16.08 17.94
CA GLN A 359 -20.52 -17.17 18.50
C GLN A 359 -20.39 -17.12 20.03
N ARG A 360 -20.19 -15.92 20.60
CA ARG A 360 -19.79 -15.73 22.01
C ARG A 360 -20.90 -15.15 22.90
N GLY A 361 -21.93 -14.55 22.31
CA GLY A 361 -23.05 -13.89 23.01
C GLY A 361 -22.72 -12.53 23.64
N SER A 362 -21.58 -11.91 23.32
CA SER A 362 -21.15 -10.63 23.89
C SER A 362 -21.98 -9.46 23.37
N ILE A 363 -22.81 -8.85 24.24
CA ILE A 363 -23.62 -7.68 23.86
C ILE A 363 -22.77 -6.50 23.39
N ASP A 364 -21.57 -6.31 23.96
CA ASP A 364 -20.68 -5.21 23.56
C ASP A 364 -20.25 -5.33 22.09
N ASP A 365 -20.10 -6.55 21.58
CA ASP A 365 -19.84 -6.80 20.16
C ASP A 365 -21.04 -6.38 19.31
N LEU A 366 -22.25 -6.71 19.75
CA LEU A 366 -23.45 -6.34 19.02
C LEU A 366 -23.67 -4.82 19.01
N ASP A 367 -23.45 -4.15 20.14
CA ASP A 367 -23.51 -2.69 20.24
C ASP A 367 -22.43 -2.04 19.35
N THR A 368 -21.22 -2.61 19.31
CA THR A 368 -20.14 -2.17 18.41
C THR A 368 -20.52 -2.36 16.94
N SER A 369 -21.10 -3.49 16.56
CA SER A 369 -21.57 -3.75 15.19
C SER A 369 -22.63 -2.74 14.73
N ILE A 370 -23.58 -2.41 15.62
CA ILE A 370 -24.61 -1.41 15.35
C ILE A 370 -24.00 -0.01 15.17
N GLN A 371 -23.04 0.35 16.02
CA GLN A 371 -22.33 1.63 15.90
C GLN A 371 -21.61 1.74 14.56
N LEU A 372 -20.84 0.70 14.18
CA LEU A 372 -20.16 0.63 12.89
C LEU A 372 -21.15 0.68 11.71
N GLY A 373 -22.27 -0.05 11.79
CA GLY A 373 -23.31 -0.03 10.76
C GLY A 373 -23.95 1.36 10.58
N ARG A 374 -24.16 2.10 11.66
CA ARG A 374 -24.63 3.49 11.61
C ARG A 374 -23.61 4.41 10.95
N GLU A 375 -22.33 4.23 11.25
CA GLU A 375 -21.24 4.98 10.62
C GLU A 375 -21.19 4.74 9.10
N VAL A 376 -21.24 3.48 8.64
CA VAL A 376 -21.30 3.16 7.20
C VAL A 376 -22.46 3.87 6.52
N VAL A 377 -23.67 3.76 7.08
CA VAL A 377 -24.88 4.35 6.49
C VAL A 377 -24.79 5.88 6.44
N SER A 378 -24.07 6.51 7.39
CA SER A 378 -23.82 7.94 7.39
C SER A 378 -22.79 8.38 6.34
N LEU A 379 -21.80 7.53 6.04
CA LEU A 379 -20.71 7.82 5.11
C LEU A 379 -21.11 7.60 3.64
N CYS A 380 -21.99 6.63 3.36
CA CYS A 380 -22.33 6.29 1.98
C CYS A 380 -23.57 7.09 1.51
N PRO A 381 -23.46 7.98 0.50
CA PRO A 381 -24.55 8.86 0.07
C PRO A 381 -25.75 8.11 -0.55
N GLU A 382 -26.88 8.80 -0.69
CA GLU A 382 -28.02 8.29 -1.47
C GLU A 382 -27.59 8.02 -2.92
N GLY A 383 -27.83 6.80 -3.40
CA GLY A 383 -27.36 6.32 -4.71
C GLY A 383 -26.08 5.47 -4.69
N HIS A 384 -25.39 5.32 -3.56
CA HIS A 384 -24.26 4.40 -3.44
C HIS A 384 -24.70 2.94 -3.66
N ALA A 385 -24.01 2.21 -4.55
CA ALA A 385 -24.40 0.86 -4.98
C ALA A 385 -24.58 -0.14 -3.82
N GLY A 386 -23.74 -0.04 -2.78
CA GLY A 386 -23.82 -0.90 -1.59
C GLY A 386 -24.81 -0.44 -0.50
N ARG A 387 -25.47 0.72 -0.63
CA ARG A 387 -26.24 1.34 0.48
C ARG A 387 -27.37 0.44 0.99
N ALA A 388 -28.09 -0.23 0.10
CA ALA A 388 -29.16 -1.15 0.49
C ALA A 388 -28.63 -2.33 1.32
N SER A 389 -27.48 -2.89 0.94
CA SER A 389 -26.84 -3.97 1.70
C SER A 389 -26.42 -3.52 3.10
N TYR A 390 -25.80 -2.34 3.22
CA TYR A 390 -25.38 -1.80 4.51
C TYR A 390 -26.56 -1.49 5.45
N LEU A 391 -27.67 -0.98 4.90
CA LEU A 391 -28.90 -0.79 5.66
C LEU A 391 -29.47 -2.12 6.17
N ASN A 392 -29.48 -3.16 5.33
CA ASN A 392 -29.93 -4.50 5.74
C ASN A 392 -29.03 -5.10 6.84
N ASP A 393 -27.72 -4.95 6.74
CA ASP A 393 -26.76 -5.44 7.74
C ASP A 393 -26.96 -4.74 9.10
N LEU A 394 -27.21 -3.43 9.08
CA LEU A 394 -27.56 -2.66 10.28
C LEU A 394 -28.90 -3.10 10.88
N VAL A 395 -29.95 -3.26 10.06
CA VAL A 395 -31.25 -3.79 10.49
C VAL A 395 -31.07 -5.13 11.17
N SER A 396 -30.34 -6.06 10.55
CA SER A 396 -30.15 -7.40 11.10
C SER A 396 -29.39 -7.39 12.43
N SER A 397 -28.51 -6.41 12.64
CA SER A 397 -27.82 -6.22 13.93
C SER A 397 -28.78 -5.66 15.00
N LEU A 398 -29.63 -4.70 14.64
CA LEU A 398 -30.68 -4.19 15.53
C LEU A 398 -31.72 -5.25 15.88
N GLU A 399 -32.16 -6.06 14.93
CA GLU A 399 -33.09 -7.17 15.16
C GLU A 399 -32.51 -8.19 16.13
N SER A 400 -31.23 -8.52 15.98
CA SER A 400 -30.51 -9.39 16.91
C SER A 400 -30.52 -8.80 18.32
N ARG A 401 -30.24 -7.49 18.46
CA ARG A 401 -30.23 -6.83 19.77
C ARG A 401 -31.62 -6.77 20.39
N PHE A 402 -32.63 -6.45 19.58
CA PHE A 402 -34.02 -6.45 20.00
C PHE A 402 -34.48 -7.84 20.47
N GLY A 403 -34.11 -8.91 19.75
CA GLY A 403 -34.43 -10.28 20.16
C GLY A 403 -33.81 -10.67 21.51
N HIS A 404 -32.59 -10.21 21.78
CA HIS A 404 -31.87 -10.53 23.02
C HIS A 404 -32.26 -9.64 24.22
N GLN A 405 -32.47 -8.34 24.01
CA GLN A 405 -32.65 -7.37 25.10
C GLN A 405 -34.05 -6.75 25.14
N GLY A 406 -34.86 -6.89 24.09
CA GLY A 406 -36.19 -6.30 23.99
C GLY A 406 -36.20 -4.76 24.01
N LYS A 407 -35.08 -4.10 23.66
CA LYS A 407 -34.94 -2.64 23.68
C LYS A 407 -35.98 -1.99 22.73
N PRO A 408 -37.00 -1.28 23.25
CA PRO A 408 -38.10 -0.78 22.41
C PRO A 408 -37.66 0.23 21.34
N ASN A 409 -36.59 0.99 21.60
CA ASN A 409 -36.07 1.98 20.66
C ASN A 409 -35.44 1.33 19.42
N ASP A 410 -34.91 0.10 19.54
CA ASP A 410 -34.34 -0.63 18.39
C ASP A 410 -35.43 -0.93 17.35
N LEU A 411 -36.66 -1.17 17.81
CA LEU A 411 -37.78 -1.46 16.93
C LEU A 411 -38.22 -0.24 16.12
N ASP A 412 -38.16 0.95 16.71
CA ASP A 412 -38.42 2.20 15.98
C ASP A 412 -37.31 2.47 14.94
N ASP A 413 -36.05 2.21 15.30
CA ASP A 413 -34.91 2.30 14.36
C ASP A 413 -35.05 1.30 13.20
N ILE A 414 -35.42 0.04 13.48
CA ILE A 414 -35.65 -1.01 12.47
C ILE A 414 -36.74 -0.58 11.49
N ILE A 415 -37.86 -0.05 11.99
CA ILE A 415 -38.96 0.44 11.15
C ILE A 415 -38.47 1.58 10.25
N SER A 416 -37.76 2.57 10.82
CA SER A 416 -37.21 3.69 10.04
C SER A 416 -36.23 3.23 8.94
N LEU A 417 -35.39 2.23 9.23
CA LEU A 417 -34.46 1.68 8.25
C LEU A 417 -35.19 0.87 7.16
N HIS A 418 -36.22 0.10 7.50
CA HIS A 418 -37.07 -0.56 6.51
C HIS A 418 -37.82 0.41 5.61
N GLU A 419 -38.25 1.56 6.12
CA GLU A 419 -38.83 2.64 5.29
C GLU A 419 -37.79 3.18 4.29
N LYS A 420 -36.55 3.40 4.72
CA LYS A 420 -35.45 3.81 3.83
C LYS A 420 -35.17 2.74 2.76
N LEU A 421 -35.13 1.46 3.14
CA LEU A 421 -34.95 0.34 2.21
C LEU A 421 -36.08 0.26 1.19
N LEU A 422 -37.32 0.47 1.62
CA LEU A 422 -38.48 0.51 0.73
C LEU A 422 -38.39 1.67 -0.27
N HIS A 423 -37.84 2.82 0.14
CA HIS A 423 -37.59 3.95 -0.76
C HIS A 423 -36.55 3.63 -1.85
N LEU A 424 -35.57 2.77 -1.55
CA LEU A 424 -34.60 2.27 -2.53
C LEU A 424 -35.19 1.23 -3.51
N CYS A 425 -36.41 0.73 -3.24
CA CYS A 425 -37.13 -0.22 -4.08
C CYS A 425 -38.39 0.44 -4.69
N PRO A 426 -38.26 1.28 -5.74
CA PRO A 426 -39.41 1.94 -6.37
C PRO A 426 -40.39 0.92 -6.97
N VAL A 427 -41.58 1.39 -7.36
CA VAL A 427 -42.61 0.56 -8.00
C VAL A 427 -42.01 -0.12 -9.25
N GLY A 428 -42.19 -1.44 -9.36
CA GLY A 428 -41.59 -2.28 -10.41
C GLY A 428 -40.24 -2.91 -10.04
N HIS A 429 -39.62 -2.53 -8.92
CA HIS A 429 -38.41 -3.19 -8.42
C HIS A 429 -38.72 -4.59 -7.88
N THR A 430 -37.93 -5.58 -8.27
CA THR A 430 -38.17 -7.01 -7.93
C THR A 430 -38.17 -7.27 -6.42
N SER A 431 -37.33 -6.57 -5.65
CA SER A 431 -37.25 -6.70 -4.20
C SER A 431 -38.28 -5.88 -3.41
N ARG A 432 -39.16 -5.11 -4.08
CA ARG A 432 -40.13 -4.24 -3.40
C ARG A 432 -41.11 -5.04 -2.54
N GLY A 433 -41.64 -6.15 -3.07
CA GLY A 433 -42.57 -7.02 -2.34
C GLY A 433 -41.98 -7.56 -1.03
N VAL A 434 -40.72 -8.00 -1.06
CA VAL A 434 -40.01 -8.46 0.14
C VAL A 434 -39.79 -7.32 1.15
N SER A 435 -39.45 -6.13 0.67
CA SER A 435 -39.23 -4.95 1.53
C SER A 435 -40.52 -4.53 2.27
N LEU A 436 -41.67 -4.57 1.58
CA LEU A 436 -42.99 -4.33 2.16
C LEU A 436 -43.34 -5.35 3.25
N ASP A 437 -43.08 -6.64 2.99
CA ASP A 437 -43.33 -7.71 3.94
C ASP A 437 -42.47 -7.56 5.22
N ASN A 438 -41.20 -7.20 5.07
CA ASN A 438 -40.29 -6.98 6.19
C ASN A 438 -40.71 -5.78 7.04
N LEU A 439 -41.09 -4.65 6.43
CA LEU A 439 -41.66 -3.52 7.16
C LEU A 439 -42.95 -3.91 7.90
N GLY A 440 -43.82 -4.69 7.26
CA GLY A 440 -45.02 -5.23 7.88
C GLY A 440 -44.73 -6.14 9.09
N ASN A 441 -43.68 -6.96 9.05
CA ASN A 441 -43.23 -7.77 10.19
C ASN A 441 -42.80 -6.88 11.38
N ALA A 442 -42.00 -5.85 11.12
CA ALA A 442 -41.53 -4.93 12.15
C ALA A 442 -42.70 -4.18 12.82
N LEU A 443 -43.66 -3.70 12.02
CA LEU A 443 -44.86 -3.03 12.53
C LEU A 443 -45.73 -3.96 13.39
N ILE A 444 -45.95 -5.21 12.98
CA ILE A 444 -46.68 -6.18 13.80
C ILE A 444 -45.96 -6.48 15.11
N THR A 445 -44.63 -6.56 15.07
CA THR A 445 -43.83 -6.74 16.28
C THR A 445 -44.00 -5.55 17.23
N ARG A 446 -44.07 -4.33 16.71
CA ARG A 446 -44.30 -3.12 17.52
C ARG A 446 -45.71 -3.07 18.06
N PHE A 447 -46.70 -3.45 17.26
CA PHE A 447 -48.08 -3.65 17.71
C PHE A 447 -48.17 -4.60 18.90
N TYR A 448 -47.53 -5.76 18.86
CA TYR A 448 -47.54 -6.68 20.01
C TYR A 448 -46.91 -6.11 21.27
N LYS A 449 -45.97 -5.16 21.14
CA LYS A 449 -45.30 -4.52 22.27
C LYS A 449 -46.03 -3.30 22.82
N ARG A 450 -46.71 -2.52 21.97
CA ARG A 450 -47.30 -1.23 22.33
C ARG A 450 -48.83 -1.16 22.21
N GLY A 451 -49.44 -2.09 21.47
CA GLY A 451 -50.88 -2.12 21.21
C GLY A 451 -51.36 -1.07 20.21
N ASP A 452 -50.46 -0.46 19.42
CA ASP A 452 -50.81 0.62 18.49
C ASP A 452 -51.56 0.09 17.25
N ILE A 453 -52.85 0.40 17.17
CA ILE A 453 -53.73 -0.07 16.09
C ILE A 453 -53.29 0.47 14.71
N ASP A 454 -52.60 1.61 14.66
CA ASP A 454 -52.10 2.17 13.40
C ASP A 454 -51.00 1.27 12.80
N ASP A 455 -50.19 0.61 13.64
CA ASP A 455 -49.15 -0.31 13.18
C ASP A 455 -49.72 -1.53 12.47
N ILE A 456 -50.71 -2.20 13.08
CA ILE A 456 -51.34 -3.37 12.45
C ILE A 456 -52.13 -2.97 11.20
N THR A 457 -52.76 -1.80 11.22
CA THR A 457 -53.48 -1.25 10.05
C THR A 457 -52.52 -0.99 8.89
N ARG A 458 -51.38 -0.36 9.17
CA ARG A 458 -50.33 -0.10 8.17
C ARG A 458 -49.71 -1.41 7.68
N ALA A 459 -49.44 -2.37 8.55
CA ALA A 459 -48.91 -3.68 8.17
C ALA A 459 -49.82 -4.44 7.20
N VAL A 460 -51.15 -4.42 7.44
CA VAL A 460 -52.14 -4.99 6.51
C VAL A 460 -52.07 -4.30 5.15
N SER A 461 -52.02 -2.96 5.13
CA SER A 461 -51.94 -2.20 3.87
C SER A 461 -50.68 -2.55 3.07
N LEU A 462 -49.51 -2.63 3.72
CA LEU A 462 -48.25 -2.98 3.07
C LEU A 462 -48.26 -4.41 2.53
N ARG A 463 -48.83 -5.37 3.27
CA ARG A 463 -48.94 -6.76 2.83
C ARG A 463 -49.96 -6.98 1.72
N ARG A 464 -51.01 -6.15 1.64
CA ARG A 464 -51.90 -6.13 0.48
C ARG A 464 -51.13 -5.68 -0.76
N GLU A 465 -50.34 -4.61 -0.67
CA GLU A 465 -49.47 -4.17 -1.78
C GLU A 465 -48.47 -5.28 -2.16
N ALA A 466 -47.77 -5.88 -1.19
CA ALA A 466 -46.85 -6.98 -1.43
C ALA A 466 -47.51 -8.17 -2.16
N LEU A 467 -48.75 -8.52 -1.80
CA LEU A 467 -49.49 -9.60 -2.44
C LEU A 467 -49.80 -9.28 -3.91
N THR A 468 -50.08 -8.02 -4.25
CA THR A 468 -50.28 -7.64 -5.66
C THR A 468 -49.01 -7.79 -6.49
N LEU A 469 -47.83 -7.63 -5.87
CA LEU A 469 -46.52 -7.81 -6.52
C LEU A 469 -46.10 -9.29 -6.62
N HIS A 470 -46.72 -10.17 -5.84
CA HIS A 470 -46.47 -11.61 -5.86
C HIS A 470 -47.72 -12.37 -6.33
N PRO A 471 -48.05 -12.38 -7.64
CA PRO A 471 -49.24 -13.07 -8.15
C PRO A 471 -49.14 -14.60 -7.96
N PRO A 472 -50.25 -15.35 -8.13
CA PRO A 472 -50.23 -16.81 -8.10
C PRO A 472 -49.15 -17.38 -9.03
N GLY A 473 -48.33 -18.31 -8.50
CA GLY A 473 -47.16 -18.87 -9.19
C GLY A 473 -45.82 -18.19 -8.85
N HIS A 474 -45.83 -16.99 -8.25
CA HIS A 474 -44.61 -16.37 -7.73
C HIS A 474 -44.08 -17.14 -6.50
N PRO A 475 -42.76 -17.40 -6.36
CA PRO A 475 -42.20 -18.16 -5.24
C PRO A 475 -42.60 -17.60 -3.85
N SER A 476 -42.68 -16.27 -3.73
CA SER A 476 -43.04 -15.61 -2.46
C SER A 476 -44.56 -15.48 -2.23
N HIS A 477 -45.42 -15.85 -3.19
CA HIS A 477 -46.87 -15.66 -3.08
C HIS A 477 -47.46 -16.32 -1.83
N GLY A 478 -47.15 -17.60 -1.61
CA GLY A 478 -47.68 -18.35 -0.46
C GLY A 478 -47.28 -17.75 0.89
N THR A 479 -46.02 -17.31 1.01
CA THR A 479 -45.51 -16.64 2.22
C THR A 479 -46.21 -15.31 2.45
N THR A 480 -46.33 -14.48 1.42
CA THR A 480 -47.00 -13.17 1.48
C THR A 480 -48.48 -13.32 1.87
N LEU A 481 -49.16 -14.31 1.28
CA LEU A 481 -50.56 -14.62 1.58
C LEU A 481 -50.75 -15.07 3.04
N LYS A 482 -49.88 -15.97 3.52
CA LYS A 482 -49.87 -16.39 4.94
C LYS A 482 -49.63 -15.21 5.88
N ASN A 483 -48.70 -14.33 5.51
CA ASN A 483 -48.41 -13.13 6.27
C ASN A 483 -49.62 -12.19 6.30
N LEU A 484 -50.23 -11.87 5.16
CA LEU A 484 -51.42 -11.02 5.10
C LEU A 484 -52.57 -11.61 5.93
N THR A 485 -52.89 -12.88 5.76
CA THR A 485 -53.96 -13.55 6.51
C THR A 485 -53.71 -13.54 8.01
N THR A 486 -52.46 -13.66 8.44
CA THR A 486 -52.08 -13.51 9.86
C THR A 486 -52.32 -12.10 10.36
N ALA A 487 -51.92 -11.07 9.59
CA ALA A 487 -52.15 -9.67 9.95
C ALA A 487 -53.64 -9.33 10.05
N LEU A 488 -54.46 -9.79 9.09
CA LEU A 488 -55.91 -9.59 9.10
C LEU A 488 -56.57 -10.22 10.32
N LYS A 489 -56.17 -11.45 10.71
CA LYS A 489 -56.66 -12.09 11.94
C LYS A 489 -56.28 -11.31 13.20
N ILE A 490 -55.05 -10.82 13.28
CA ILE A 490 -54.58 -10.01 14.41
C ILE A 490 -55.38 -8.71 14.47
N ARG A 491 -55.57 -8.03 13.33
CA ARG A 491 -56.34 -6.78 13.27
C ARG A 491 -57.78 -7.03 13.70
N TYR A 492 -58.46 -8.02 13.13
CA TYR A 492 -59.83 -8.37 13.50
C TYR A 492 -60.00 -8.63 15.00
N ALA A 493 -59.06 -9.35 15.61
CA ALA A 493 -59.12 -9.67 17.04
C ALA A 493 -59.02 -8.43 17.95
N ASN A 494 -58.42 -7.34 17.48
CA ASN A 494 -58.22 -6.11 18.24
C ASN A 494 -59.11 -4.95 17.77
N LEU A 495 -59.61 -5.03 16.53
CA LEU A 495 -60.52 -4.10 15.90
C LEU A 495 -61.45 -4.94 15.00
N PRO A 496 -62.69 -5.24 15.42
CA PRO A 496 -63.59 -6.18 14.73
C PRO A 496 -64.15 -5.59 13.43
N VAL A 497 -63.27 -5.42 12.43
CA VAL A 497 -63.58 -5.03 11.06
C VAL A 497 -64.03 -6.28 10.30
N GLY A 498 -65.34 -6.43 10.06
CA GLY A 498 -65.90 -7.64 9.42
C GLY A 498 -65.27 -8.00 8.08
N GLU A 499 -64.85 -6.97 7.32
CA GLU A 499 -64.18 -7.10 6.02
C GLU A 499 -62.87 -7.92 6.09
N ASP A 500 -62.18 -7.93 7.25
CA ASP A 500 -60.92 -8.66 7.41
C ASP A 500 -61.13 -10.17 7.43
N LEU A 501 -62.18 -10.65 8.09
CA LEU A 501 -62.52 -12.07 8.10
C LEU A 501 -63.02 -12.52 6.74
N ASP A 502 -63.83 -11.69 6.07
CA ASP A 502 -64.32 -11.98 4.73
C ASP A 502 -63.15 -12.11 3.74
N GLU A 503 -62.17 -11.20 3.81
CA GLU A 503 -60.96 -11.29 3.00
C GLU A 503 -60.18 -12.58 3.29
N VAL A 504 -59.92 -12.90 4.58
CA VAL A 504 -59.22 -14.13 4.96
C VAL A 504 -59.90 -15.39 4.40
N MET A 505 -61.24 -15.47 4.50
CA MET A 505 -62.00 -16.61 4.00
C MET A 505 -61.94 -16.71 2.48
N ASN A 506 -62.03 -15.59 1.77
CA ASN A 506 -61.90 -15.55 0.32
C ASN A 506 -60.51 -15.99 -0.14
N ARG A 507 -59.45 -15.53 0.53
CA ARG A 507 -58.06 -15.95 0.24
C ARG A 507 -57.81 -17.43 0.50
N TYR A 508 -58.37 -18.01 1.56
CA TYR A 508 -58.26 -19.45 1.79
C TYR A 508 -58.99 -20.27 0.73
N ARG A 509 -60.18 -19.82 0.28
CA ARG A 509 -60.92 -20.47 -0.81
C ARG A 509 -60.11 -20.43 -2.12
N GLU A 510 -59.54 -19.27 -2.47
CA GLU A 510 -58.66 -19.12 -3.64
C GLU A 510 -57.45 -20.08 -3.58
N SER A 511 -56.77 -20.16 -2.43
CA SER A 511 -55.61 -21.05 -2.25
C SER A 511 -55.97 -22.54 -2.35
N LEU A 512 -57.14 -22.95 -1.85
CA LEU A 512 -57.63 -24.33 -1.93
C LEU A 512 -57.98 -24.73 -3.38
N LEU A 513 -58.60 -23.83 -4.14
CA LEU A 513 -58.93 -24.05 -5.55
C LEU A 513 -57.67 -24.24 -6.41
N LEU A 514 -56.63 -23.43 -6.16
CA LEU A 514 -55.34 -23.56 -6.86
C LEU A 514 -54.67 -24.92 -6.57
N ARG A 515 -54.68 -25.37 -5.31
CA ARG A 515 -54.15 -26.71 -4.95
C ARG A 515 -54.92 -27.86 -5.60
N GLN A 516 -56.24 -27.75 -5.69
CA GLN A 516 -57.06 -28.79 -6.32
C GLN A 516 -56.76 -28.93 -7.82
N HIS A 517 -56.51 -27.81 -8.52
CA HIS A 517 -56.12 -27.85 -9.93
C HIS A 517 -54.74 -28.48 -10.18
N ASP A 518 -53.74 -28.20 -9.34
CA ASP A 518 -52.41 -28.83 -9.43
C ASP A 518 -52.47 -30.35 -9.16
N CYS A 519 -53.30 -30.79 -8.20
CA CYS A 519 -53.52 -32.22 -7.94
C CYS A 519 -54.26 -32.93 -9.08
N THR A 520 -55.17 -32.25 -9.79
CA THR A 520 -55.84 -32.84 -10.97
C THR A 520 -54.92 -32.99 -12.18
N LEU A 521 -53.92 -32.12 -12.34
CA LEU A 521 -52.94 -32.21 -13.44
C LEU A 521 -51.92 -33.35 -13.22
N TYR A 522 -51.61 -33.70 -11.97
CA TYR A 522 -50.70 -34.82 -11.64
C TYR A 522 -51.37 -36.21 -11.66
N ASN A 523 -52.69 -36.27 -11.60
CA ASN A 523 -53.47 -37.53 -11.64
C ASN A 523 -53.94 -37.92 -13.07
N ILE A 524 -53.42 -37.28 -14.13
CA ILE A 524 -53.69 -37.61 -15.53
C ILE A 524 -52.39 -38.06 -16.24
N ARG A 525 -51.59 -38.92 -15.61
CA ARG A 525 -50.50 -39.64 -16.30
C ARG A 525 -50.61 -41.14 -16.12
#